data_AF-A0A6J6Q0Y3-F1
#
_entry.id   AF-A0A6J6Q0Y3-F1
#
_cell.length_a   1.000
_cell.length_b   1.000
_cell.length_c   1.000
_cell.angle_alpha   90.00
_cell.angle_beta   90.00
_cell.angle_gamma   90.00
#
_symmetry.space_group_name_H-M   'P 1'
#
loop_
_entity.id
_entity.type
_entity.pdbx_description
1 polymer ?
#
loop_
_entity_poly.entity_id
_entity_poly.type
_entity_poly.pdbx_seq_one_letter_code
_entity_poly.pdbx_strand_id
1 'polypeptide(L)' 'MGGTIPFMGMLVQRFPDAQFLVVGVLGPESNAHGPDEFLHVPTAKKLTACVAEVLNAHARSLL' A
#
# COMPACT_ATOMS: atom_id res chain seq x y z
N MET A 1 8.23 -15.30 -5.24
CA MET A 1 9.03 -14.74 -4.13
C MET A 1 8.64 -13.28 -3.98
N GLY A 2 8.37 -12.78 -2.76
CA GLY A 2 8.02 -11.37 -2.52
C GLY A 2 9.25 -10.51 -2.23
N GLY A 3 9.08 -9.18 -2.28
CA GLY A 3 10.10 -8.22 -1.83
C GLY A 3 10.07 -8.00 -0.32
N THR A 4 11.09 -7.32 0.20
CA THR A 4 11.17 -6.95 1.63
C THR A 4 10.91 -5.46 1.83
N ILE A 5 10.11 -5.11 2.84
CA ILE A 5 9.94 -3.74 3.33
C ILE A 5 10.39 -3.71 4.79
N PRO A 6 11.71 -3.53 5.08
CA PRO A 6 12.25 -3.70 6.43
C PRO A 6 11.56 -2.82 7.49
N PHE A 7 11.15 -1.62 7.08
CA PHE A 7 10.46 -0.68 7.96
C PHE A 7 9.14 -1.22 8.51
N MET A 8 8.42 -2.07 7.75
CA MET A 8 7.20 -2.71 8.26
C MET A 8 7.49 -3.65 9.43
N GLY A 9 8.61 -4.38 9.40
CA GLY A 9 9.02 -5.23 10.52
C GLY A 9 9.28 -4.42 11.79
N MET A 10 9.90 -3.25 11.66
CA MET A 10 10.13 -2.33 12.78
C MET A 10 8.82 -1.76 13.32
N LEU A 11 7.89 -1.36 12.45
CA LEU A 11 6.60 -0.81 12.84
C LEU A 11 5.73 -1.82 13.59
N VAL A 12 5.68 -3.07 13.13
CA VAL A 12 4.93 -4.15 13.80
C VAL A 12 5.51 -4.45 15.19
N GLN A 13 6.84 -4.41 15.34
CA GLN A 13 7.48 -4.58 16.65
C GLN A 13 7.19 -3.40 17.60
N ARG A 14 7.21 -2.17 17.07
CA ARG A 14 7.05 -0.96 17.88
C ARG A 14 5.60 -0.69 18.27
N PHE A 15 4.66 -1.00 17.38
CA PHE A 15 3.23 -0.71 17.53
C PHE A 15 2.40 -1.98 17.30
N PRO A 16 2.44 -2.94 18.24
CA PRO A 16 1.81 -4.26 18.06
C PRO A 16 0.29 -4.19 17.90
N ASP A 17 -0.35 -3.16 18.45
CA ASP A 17 -1.81 -2.97 18.39
C ASP A 17 -2.27 -2.16 17.17
N ALA A 18 -1.33 -1.60 16.38
CA ALA A 18 -1.67 -0.85 15.18
C ALA A 18 -2.10 -1.78 14.03
N GLN A 19 -3.15 -1.39 13.32
CA GLN A 19 -3.52 -2.04 12.06
C GLN A 19 -2.75 -1.40 10.90
N PHE A 20 -2.27 -2.24 9.97
CA PHE A 20 -1.50 -1.77 8.82
C PHE A 20 -2.18 -2.16 7.50
N LEU A 21 -2.38 -1.18 6.61
CA LEU A 21 -2.78 -1.38 5.23
C LEU A 21 -1.54 -1.24 4.33
N VAL A 22 -0.99 -2.37 3.88
CA VAL A 22 0.15 -2.39 2.95
C VAL A 22 -0.38 -2.73 1.55
N VAL A 23 -0.35 -1.75 0.66
CA VAL A 23 -0.88 -1.85 -0.72
C VAL A 23 0.09 -1.22 -1.72
N GLY A 24 -0.07 -1.54 -3.01
CA GLY A 24 0.79 -1.00 -4.05
C GLY A 24 0.26 -1.28 -5.46
N VAL A 25 1.04 -0.87 -6.45
CA VAL A 25 0.67 -0.90 -7.88
C VAL A 25 1.64 -1.71 -8.74
N LEU A 26 2.53 -2.48 -8.11
CA LEU A 26 3.53 -3.31 -8.78
C LEU A 26 2.90 -4.60 -9.32
N GLY A 27 1.97 -4.43 -10.25
CA GLY A 27 1.31 -5.51 -10.97
C GLY A 27 2.20 -6.15 -12.04
N PRO A 28 1.66 -7.09 -12.83
CA PRO A 28 2.35 -7.69 -13.96
C PRO A 28 3.00 -6.63 -14.85
N GLU A 29 4.23 -6.88 -15.30
CA GLU A 29 5.01 -6.03 -16.22
C GLU A 29 5.39 -4.64 -15.70
N SER A 30 4.95 -4.23 -14.50
CA SER A 30 5.36 -2.94 -13.91
C SER A 30 6.88 -2.80 -13.73
N ASN A 31 7.59 -3.94 -13.66
CA ASN A 31 9.05 -4.05 -13.75
C ASN A 31 9.83 -3.11 -12.82
N ALA A 32 9.37 -2.92 -11.59
CA ALA A 32 10.13 -2.16 -10.59
C ALA A 32 11.58 -2.66 -10.51
N HIS A 33 12.53 -1.73 -10.65
CA HIS A 33 13.98 -2.01 -10.71
C HIS A 33 14.47 -2.75 -11.96
N GLY A 34 13.68 -2.78 -13.03
CA GLY A 34 14.01 -3.38 -14.32
C GLY A 34 13.84 -2.41 -15.50
N PRO A 35 14.19 -2.84 -16.72
CA PRO A 35 13.84 -2.10 -17.92
C PRO A 35 12.31 -2.03 -18.10
N ASP A 36 11.87 -0.99 -18.80
CA ASP A 36 10.45 -0.73 -19.08
C ASP A 36 9.58 -0.61 -17.82
N GLU A 37 10.17 -0.15 -16.70
CA GLU A 37 9.44 0.17 -15.47
C GLU A 37 8.35 1.20 -15.74
N PHE A 38 7.11 0.91 -15.30
CA PHE A 38 5.98 1.80 -15.53
C PHE A 38 4.95 1.79 -14.40
N LEU A 39 4.11 2.82 -14.41
CA LEU A 39 2.95 2.95 -13.53
C LEU A 39 1.65 2.80 -14.32
N HIS A 40 0.84 1.80 -13.97
CA HIS A 40 -0.51 1.68 -14.54
C HIS A 40 -1.45 2.75 -13.94
N VAL A 41 -1.58 3.89 -14.62
CA VAL A 41 -2.35 5.07 -14.14
C VAL A 41 -3.79 4.73 -13.74
N PRO A 42 -4.57 3.93 -14.49
CA PRO A 42 -5.92 3.58 -14.06
C PRO A 42 -5.98 2.83 -12.72
N THR A 43 -5.01 1.94 -12.45
CA THR A 43 -4.92 1.23 -11.16
C THR A 43 -4.50 2.18 -10.05
N ALA A 44 -3.52 3.05 -10.30
CA ALA A 44 -3.07 4.04 -9.33
C ALA A 44 -4.23 4.93 -8.85
N LYS A 45 -5.03 5.47 -9.79
CA LYS A 45 -6.21 6.28 -9.45
C LYS A 45 -7.22 5.53 -8.57
N LYS A 46 -7.53 4.29 -8.92
CA LYS A 46 -8.44 3.45 -8.13
C LYS A 46 -7.88 3.15 -6.75
N LEU A 47 -6.61 2.80 -6.65
CA LEU A 47 -5.97 2.52 -5.37
C LEU A 47 -5.96 3.76 -4.46
N THR A 48 -5.67 4.94 -5.01
CA THR A 48 -5.77 6.20 -4.27
C THR A 48 -7.18 6.46 -3.76
N ALA A 49 -8.21 6.21 -4.57
CA ALA A 49 -9.60 6.33 -4.13
C ALA A 49 -9.95 5.35 -3.01
N CYS A 50 -9.52 4.09 -3.10
CA CYS A 50 -9.70 3.11 -2.03
C CYS A 50 -9.01 3.53 -0.73
N VAL A 51 -7.80 4.09 -0.79
CA VAL A 51 -7.11 4.59 0.41
C VAL A 51 -7.89 5.76 1.04
N ALA A 52 -8.40 6.69 0.22
CA ALA A 52 -9.24 7.78 0.72
C ALA A 52 -10.53 7.27 1.38
N GLU A 53 -11.15 6.23 0.81
CA GLU A 53 -12.33 5.59 1.37
C GLU A 53 -12.03 4.90 2.71
N VAL A 54 -10.92 4.17 2.83
CA VAL A 54 -10.47 3.55 4.08
C VAL A 54 -10.22 4.60 5.16
N LEU A 55 -9.55 5.70 4.83
CA LEU A 55 -9.29 6.79 5.78
C LEU A 55 -10.61 7.43 6.27
N ASN A 56 -11.54 7.69 5.35
CA ASN A 56 -12.86 8.23 5.70
C ASN A 56 -13.66 7.25 6.57
N ALA A 57 -13.67 5.97 6.24
CA ALA A 57 -14.34 4.94 7.04
C ALA A 57 -13.73 4.82 8.44
N HIS A 58 -12.39 4.82 8.53
CA HIS A 58 -11.68 4.75 9.80
C HIS A 58 -11.99 5.96 10.69
N ALA A 59 -11.94 7.18 10.14
CA ALA A 59 -12.30 8.39 10.87
C ALA A 59 -13.73 8.34 11.42
N ARG A 60 -14.68 7.77 10.66
CA ARG A 60 -16.08 7.63 11.08
C ARG A 60 -16.31 6.50 12.09
N SER A 61 -15.48 5.46 12.12
CA SER A 61 -15.59 4.39 13.12
C SER A 61 -15.19 4.80 14.54
N LEU A 62 -14.56 5.97 14.68
CA LEU A 62 -14.12 6.53 15.95
C LEU A 62 -15.14 7.52 16.55
N LEU A 63 -16.22 7.82 15.83
CA LEU A 63 -17.37 8.62 16.28
C LEU A 63 -18.50 7.69 16.74
#